data_AF-A0A8C5U145-F1
#
_entry.id   AF-A0A8C5U145-F1
#
_cell.length_a   1.000
_cell.length_b   1.000
_cell.length_c   1.000
_cell.angle_alpha   90.00
_cell.angle_beta   90.00
_cell.angle_gamma   90.00
#
_symmetry.space_group_name_H-M   'P 1'
#
loop_
_entity.id
_entity.type
_entity.pdbx_description
1 polymer ?
#
loop_
_entity_poly.entity_id
_entity_poly.type
_entity_poly.pdbx_seq_one_letter_code
_entity_poly.pdbx_strand_id
1 'polypeptide(L)' 'MSCPESQKTMMGGKNAGSPQKQIVFRKSTRDKAVSTLTIYLGKRDFIDNIGNVEPVDGVVLVDPAIIKGRKVSMSP' A
#
# COMPACT_ATOMS: atom_id res chain seq x y z
N MET A 1 10.50 42.42 32.38
CA MET A 1 10.90 41.70 33.60
C MET A 1 10.38 40.27 33.46
N SER A 2 11.08 39.47 32.66
CA SER A 2 11.91 38.33 33.10
C SER A 2 11.15 37.33 33.96
N CYS A 3 10.70 36.24 33.32
CA CYS A 3 10.62 34.93 33.95
C CYS A 3 11.38 33.93 33.07
N PRO A 4 12.03 32.92 33.68
CA PRO A 4 13.34 32.44 33.26
C PRO A 4 13.28 31.11 32.50
N GLU A 5 14.27 30.91 31.64
CA GLU A 5 14.55 29.61 31.01
C GLU A 5 15.35 28.74 31.98
N SER A 6 14.86 27.53 32.30
CA SER A 6 15.68 26.45 32.85
C SER A 6 15.06 25.06 32.68
N GLN A 7 15.87 24.23 32.02
CA GLN A 7 16.10 22.80 32.24
C GLN A 7 15.15 21.76 31.60
N LYS A 8 15.61 21.34 30.42
CA LYS A 8 15.45 20.04 29.75
C LYS A 8 15.29 18.85 30.72
N THR A 9 14.11 18.25 30.74
CA THR A 9 13.93 16.83 31.11
C THR A 9 13.79 16.02 29.82
N MET A 10 14.73 15.12 29.58
CA MET A 10 14.63 14.15 28.50
C MET A 10 13.53 13.14 28.84
N MET A 11 12.40 13.22 28.15
CA MET A 11 11.50 12.10 27.97
C MET A 11 11.30 11.91 26.48
N GLY A 12 11.86 10.82 25.96
CA GLY A 12 11.57 10.31 24.63
C GLY A 12 10.08 9.99 24.53
N GLY A 13 9.30 10.98 24.11
CA GLY A 13 7.89 10.85 23.80
C GLY A 13 7.75 10.43 22.34
N LYS A 14 7.32 9.18 22.13
CA LYS A 14 6.96 8.63 20.82
C LYS A 14 6.13 9.68 20.06
N ASN A 15 6.61 10.09 18.89
CA ASN A 15 5.77 10.77 17.90
C ASN A 15 4.60 9.83 17.61
N ALA A 16 3.46 10.04 18.27
CA ALA A 16 2.19 9.49 17.86
C ALA A 16 1.81 10.23 16.58
N GLY A 17 2.53 9.92 15.50
CA GLY A 17 2.18 10.35 14.17
C GLY A 17 0.75 9.91 13.95
N SER A 18 -0.10 10.85 13.55
CA SER A 18 -1.43 10.59 13.01
C SER A 18 -1.42 9.30 12.20
N PRO A 19 -2.44 8.42 12.29
CA PRO A 19 -2.47 7.20 11.50
C PRO A 19 -2.22 7.58 10.06
N GLN A 20 -1.06 7.16 9.54
CA GLN A 20 -0.61 7.52 8.20
C GLN A 20 -1.71 7.02 7.25
N LYS A 21 -2.35 7.94 6.51
CA LYS A 21 -3.46 7.58 5.62
C LYS A 21 -2.93 6.56 4.61
N GLN A 22 -3.35 5.30 4.76
CA GLN A 22 -2.91 4.26 3.85
C GLN A 22 -3.66 4.38 2.53
N ILE A 23 -2.91 4.67 1.46
CA ILE A 23 -3.42 4.80 0.10
C ILE A 23 -3.31 3.43 -0.58
N VAL A 24 -4.40 2.98 -1.20
CA VAL A 24 -4.43 1.75 -2.00
C VAL A 24 -4.80 2.09 -3.44
N PHE A 25 -4.02 1.60 -4.38
CA PHE A 25 -4.23 1.78 -5.81
C PHE A 25 -4.97 0.56 -6.36
N ARG A 26 -5.96 0.80 -7.23
CA ARG A 26 -6.69 -0.29 -7.88
C ARG A 26 -6.79 -0.09 -9.39
N LYS A 27 -6.82 -1.20 -10.12
CA LYS A 27 -7.11 -1.21 -11.57
C LYS A 27 -7.98 -2.41 -11.91
N SER A 28 -9.09 -2.16 -12.62
CA SER A 28 -10.03 -3.19 -13.06
C SER A 28 -9.87 -3.47 -14.55
N THR A 29 -10.28 -4.67 -14.99
CA THR A 29 -10.40 -5.04 -16.40
C THR A 29 -11.43 -4.18 -17.13
N ARG A 30 -11.28 -4.06 -18.46
CA ARG A 30 -12.13 -3.20 -19.31
C ARG A 30 -13.55 -3.73 -19.44
N ASP A 31 -13.72 -5.05 -19.49
CA ASP A 31 -15.03 -5.68 -19.66
C ASP A 31 -15.77 -5.75 -18.32
N LYS A 32 -16.45 -4.65 -17.97
CA LYS A 32 -17.29 -4.58 -16.77
C LYS A 32 -18.65 -5.28 -16.94
N ALA A 33 -19.04 -5.60 -18.17
CA ALA A 33 -20.36 -6.11 -18.50
C ALA A 33 -20.44 -7.64 -18.32
N VAL A 34 -19.37 -8.35 -18.64
CA VAL A 34 -19.32 -9.81 -18.51
C VAL A 34 -18.82 -10.22 -17.13
N SER A 35 -17.72 -9.62 -16.67
CA SER A 35 -17.12 -9.97 -15.37
C SER A 35 -15.82 -9.20 -15.07
N THR A 36 -15.61 -8.78 -13.81
CA THR A 36 -14.45 -7.95 -13.44
C THR A 36 -13.31 -8.68 -12.73
N LEU A 37 -12.06 -8.49 -13.18
CA LEU A 37 -10.86 -8.73 -12.39
C LEU A 37 -10.33 -7.39 -11.91
N THR A 38 -9.99 -7.26 -10.63
CA THR A 38 -9.42 -6.02 -10.08
C THR A 38 -8.18 -6.31 -9.27
N ILE A 39 -7.08 -5.63 -9.60
CA ILE A 39 -5.83 -5.69 -8.84
C ILE A 39 -5.79 -4.53 -7.86
N TYR A 40 -5.30 -4.78 -6.65
CA TYR A 40 -5.05 -3.80 -5.62
C TYR A 40 -3.58 -3.85 -5.19
N LEU A 41 -2.90 -2.70 -5.23
CA LEU A 41 -1.52 -2.53 -4.80
C LEU A 41 -1.44 -1.47 -3.70
N GLY A 42 -0.56 -1.68 -2.73
CA GLY A 42 -0.29 -0.66 -1.69
C GLY A 42 0.48 0.56 -2.22
N LYS A 43 1.16 0.43 -3.36
CA LYS A 43 2.02 1.46 -3.95
C LYS A 43 2.23 1.23 -5.45
N ARG A 44 2.73 2.26 -6.14
CA ARG A 44 3.02 2.25 -7.59
C ARG A 44 4.52 2.30 -7.91
N ASP A 45 5.28 2.92 -7.02
CA ASP A 45 6.71 3.09 -7.16
C ASP A 45 7.40 2.19 -6.13
N PHE A 46 8.32 1.36 -6.59
CA PHE A 46 9.07 0.39 -5.78
C PHE A 46 10.54 0.77 -5.79
N ILE A 47 11.17 0.73 -4.62
CA ILE A 47 12.54 1.20 -4.44
C ILE A 47 13.51 0.09 -4.83
N ASP A 48 14.39 0.37 -5.79
CA ASP A 48 15.54 -0.45 -6.12
C ASP A 48 16.76 0.04 -5.31
N ASN A 49 17.29 -0.83 -4.45
CA ASN A 49 18.51 -0.59 -3.70
C ASN A 49 19.62 -1.50 -4.23
N ILE A 50 20.88 -1.09 -4.03
CA ILE A 50 22.08 -1.77 -4.55
C ILE A 50 22.10 -3.30 -4.33
N GLY A 51 21.52 -3.80 -3.23
CA GLY A 51 21.49 -5.24 -2.91
C GLY A 51 20.10 -5.89 -2.94
N ASN A 52 19.02 -5.14 -3.13
CA ASN A 52 17.66 -5.67 -3.13
C ASN A 52 16.65 -4.68 -3.72
N VAL A 53 15.65 -5.21 -4.41
CA VAL A 53 14.48 -4.46 -4.87
C VAL A 53 13.32 -4.70 -3.92
N GLU A 54 12.57 -3.65 -3.61
CA GLU A 54 11.35 -3.82 -2.84
C GLU A 54 10.33 -4.71 -3.57
N PRO A 55 9.81 -5.77 -2.93
CA PRO A 55 8.87 -6.66 -3.59
C PRO A 55 7.52 -5.98 -3.89
N VAL A 56 6.90 -6.41 -4.99
CA VAL A 56 5.55 -5.99 -5.36
C VAL A 56 4.53 -6.84 -4.63
N ASP A 57 3.83 -6.24 -3.67
CA ASP A 57 2.75 -6.88 -2.92
C ASP A 57 1.38 -6.32 -3.31
N GLY A 58 0.39 -7.21 -3.37
CA GLY A 58 -0.95 -6.91 -3.82
C GLY A 58 -1.92 -8.07 -3.78
N VAL A 59 -3.20 -7.75 -3.98
CA VAL A 59 -4.29 -8.75 -4.02
C VAL A 59 -5.09 -8.62 -5.31
N VAL A 60 -5.61 -9.75 -5.80
CA VAL A 60 -6.48 -9.79 -6.97
C VAL A 60 -7.88 -10.20 -6.54
N LEU A 61 -8.84 -9.32 -6.76
CA LEU A 61 -10.25 -9.62 -6.66
C LEU A 61 -10.71 -10.29 -7.96
N VAL A 62 -11.27 -11.48 -7.83
CA VAL A 62 -11.71 -12.31 -8.94
C VAL A 62 -13.20 -12.58 -8.82
N ASP A 63 -13.96 -12.19 -9.83
CA ASP A 63 -15.36 -12.59 -9.96
C ASP A 63 -15.44 -14.10 -10.30
N PRO A 64 -16.21 -14.91 -9.56
CA PRO A 64 -16.41 -16.32 -9.86
C PRO A 64 -16.89 -16.62 -11.29
N ALA A 65 -17.59 -15.69 -11.94
CA ALA A 65 -18.04 -15.85 -13.32
C ALA A 65 -16.88 -16.01 -14.33
N ILE A 66 -15.70 -15.45 -14.03
CA ILE A 66 -14.53 -15.42 -14.93
C ILE A 66 -13.75 -16.73 -14.88
N ILE A 67 -13.69 -17.32 -13.70
CA ILE A 67 -12.78 -18.42 -13.37
C ILE A 67 -13.35 -19.80 -13.70
N LYS A 68 -14.54 -19.91 -14.31
CA LYS A 68 -15.11 -21.19 -14.79
C LYS A 68 -14.16 -21.90 -15.78
N GLY A 69 -13.24 -22.71 -15.24
CA GLY A 69 -12.21 -23.44 -15.99
C GLY A 69 -10.96 -22.64 -16.37
N ARG A 70 -10.78 -21.40 -15.88
CA ARG A 70 -9.61 -20.56 -16.20
C ARG A 70 -8.79 -20.27 -14.96
N LYS A 71 -7.48 -20.05 -15.14
CA LYS A 71 -6.54 -19.67 -14.08
C LYS A 71 -6.18 -18.19 -14.20
N VAL A 72 -6.05 -17.53 -13.05
CA VAL A 72 -5.53 -16.15 -12.97
C VAL A 72 -4.02 -16.26 -12.71
N SER A 73 -3.21 -15.53 -13.47
CA SER A 73 -1.77 -15.45 -13.31
C SER A 73 -1.33 -13.99 -13.17
N MET A 74 -0.32 -13.75 -12.34
CA MET A 74 0.36 -12.47 -12.23
C MET A 74 1.77 -12.68 -12.77
N SER A 75 2.18 -11.88 -13.75
CA SER A 75 3.53 -11.92 -14.28
C SER A 75 4.47 -11.11 -13.36
N PRO A 76 5.68 -11.62 -13.07
CA PRO A 76 6.73 -10.82 -12.47
C PRO A 76 7.20 -9.68 -13.38
#